data_AF-A0A354IB86-F1
#
_entry.id   AF-A0A354IB86-F1
#
_cell.length_a   1.000
_cell.length_b   1.000
_cell.length_c   1.000
_cell.angle_alpha   90.00
_cell.angle_beta   90.00
_cell.angle_gamma   90.00
#
_symmetry.space_group_name_H-M   'P 1'
#
loop_
_entity.id
_entity.type
_entity.pdbx_description
1 polymer ?
#
loop_
_entity_poly.entity_id
_entity_poly.type
_entity_poly.pdbx_seq_one_letter_code
_entity_poly.pdbx_strand_id
1 'polypeptide(L)'
;MCLIYINNEAMKSLETEMRKFQKKQAEDFVELLGQAHEEIRNEVEKKNIAAALTLLADCQDGAVTLGNLIEEAEGKEAPTVLVLEQYCELLYDIYQDLETCEYAQRMTVNPGKVYKVLRQAYFRIVNSVKYDVKVRKEVVFLPYKASMWDSLESVWKAAEEDPSCDAYVIPIPYY
;
A
#
# COMPACT_ATOMS: atom_id res chain seq x y z
N MET A 1 2.67 17.66 -40.94
CA MET A 1 1.32 17.07 -40.90
C MET A 1 1.15 16.46 -39.50
N CYS A 2 0.76 17.33 -38.56
CA CYS A 2 0.80 17.14 -37.11
C CYS A 2 -0.51 16.58 -36.57
N LEU A 3 -0.80 15.30 -36.79
CA LEU A 3 -2.01 14.69 -36.22
C LEU A 3 -1.78 13.37 -35.47
N ILE A 4 -0.53 12.91 -35.33
CA ILE A 4 -0.23 11.66 -34.60
C ILE A 4 0.32 11.92 -33.18
N TYR A 5 0.86 13.12 -32.90
CA TYR A 5 1.54 13.39 -31.63
C TYR A 5 0.65 13.81 -30.46
N ILE A 6 -0.65 14.07 -30.67
CA ILE A 6 -1.55 14.55 -29.61
C ILE A 6 -2.26 13.38 -28.88
N ASN A 7 -2.20 12.16 -29.41
CA ASN A 7 -2.97 11.03 -28.86
C ASN A 7 -2.21 10.12 -27.88
N ASN A 8 -0.97 10.43 -27.50
CA ASN A 8 -0.23 9.62 -26.51
C ASN A 8 -0.22 10.25 -25.10
N GLU A 9 -0.23 11.58 -24.98
CA GLU A 9 -0.27 12.25 -23.67
C GLU A 9 -1.63 12.11 -22.97
N ALA A 10 -2.74 12.12 -23.72
CA ALA A 10 -4.08 11.97 -23.17
C ALA A 10 -4.44 10.52 -22.76
N MET A 11 -3.64 9.53 -23.20
CA MET A 11 -3.84 8.12 -22.85
C MET A 11 -2.90 7.65 -21.73
N LYS A 12 -1.77 8.34 -21.50
CA LYS A 12 -0.91 8.13 -20.32
C LYS A 12 -1.51 8.67 -19.02
N SER A 13 -2.51 9.54 -19.08
CA SER A 13 -3.12 10.16 -17.90
C SER A 13 -4.18 9.31 -17.18
N LEU A 14 -4.25 8.00 -17.45
CA LEU A 14 -5.28 7.11 -16.91
C LEU A 14 -4.74 5.82 -16.25
N GLU A 15 -3.43 5.70 -16.10
CA GLU A 15 -2.79 4.65 -15.30
C GLU A 15 -2.03 5.32 -14.16
N THR A 16 -2.77 5.77 -13.15
CA THR A 16 -2.18 6.05 -11.84
C THR A 16 -1.66 4.72 -11.30
N GLU A 17 -0.34 4.61 -11.20
CA GLU A 17 0.36 3.49 -10.58
C GLU A 17 1.23 4.03 -9.45
N MET A 18 1.40 3.24 -8.40
CA MET A 18 2.04 3.67 -7.17
C MET A 18 3.54 3.96 -7.35
N ARG A 19 4.04 5.03 -6.72
CA ARG A 19 5.49 5.31 -6.70
C ARG A 19 6.22 4.29 -5.83
N LYS A 20 7.48 3.98 -6.17
CA LYS A 20 8.32 3.03 -5.41
C LYS A 20 8.39 3.33 -3.91
N PHE A 21 8.44 4.60 -3.54
CA PHE A 21 8.47 5.01 -2.13
C PHE A 21 7.15 4.72 -1.40
N GLN A 22 6.00 4.95 -2.04
CA GLN A 22 4.68 4.64 -1.48
C GLN A 22 4.50 3.13 -1.34
N LYS A 23 4.94 2.35 -2.33
CA LYS A 23 4.96 0.89 -2.27
C LYS A 23 5.78 0.40 -1.07
N LYS A 24 6.95 0.99 -0.84
CA LYS A 24 7.79 0.64 0.31
C LYS A 24 7.11 0.97 1.64
N GLN A 25 6.43 2.11 1.74
CA GLN A 25 5.61 2.44 2.92
C GLN A 25 4.51 1.41 3.16
N ALA A 26 3.83 0.95 2.09
CA ALA A 26 2.81 -0.10 2.20
C ALA A 26 3.41 -1.42 2.72
N GLU A 27 4.55 -1.85 2.19
CA GLU A 27 5.26 -3.05 2.63
C GLU A 27 5.69 -2.95 4.10
N ASP A 28 6.29 -1.83 4.50
CA ASP A 28 6.76 -1.60 5.88
C ASP A 28 5.58 -1.57 6.88
N PHE A 29 4.47 -0.95 6.49
CA PHE A 29 3.24 -0.96 7.30
C PHE A 29 2.67 -2.37 7.46
N VAL A 30 2.63 -3.16 6.38
CA VAL A 30 2.15 -4.54 6.47
C VAL A 30 3.05 -5.36 7.38
N GLU A 31 4.38 -5.20 7.34
CA GLU A 31 5.28 -5.87 8.30
C GLU A 31 4.94 -5.51 9.76
N LEU A 32 4.65 -4.23 10.03
CA LEU A 32 4.26 -3.76 11.36
C LEU A 32 2.90 -4.37 11.81
N LEU A 33 1.92 -4.48 10.92
CA LEU A 33 0.64 -5.11 11.22
C LEU A 33 0.79 -6.55 11.72
N GLY A 34 1.72 -7.31 11.14
CA GLY A 34 2.00 -8.68 11.58
C GLY A 34 2.47 -8.73 13.04
N GLN A 35 3.31 -7.77 13.45
CA GLN A 35 3.77 -7.65 14.84
C GLN A 35 2.63 -7.22 15.77
N ALA A 36 1.80 -6.28 15.34
CA ALA A 36 0.65 -5.82 16.11
C ALA A 36 -0.37 -6.96 16.36
N HIS A 37 -0.59 -7.86 15.39
CA HIS A 37 -1.46 -9.03 15.56
C HIS A 37 -0.98 -10.01 16.63
N GLU A 38 0.33 -10.22 16.74
CA GLU A 38 0.90 -11.03 17.82
C GLU A 38 0.68 -10.35 19.18
N GLU A 39 0.86 -9.03 19.25
CA GLU A 39 0.67 -8.31 20.51
C GLU A 39 -0.80 -8.24 20.94
N ILE A 40 -1.73 -8.06 19.99
CA ILE A 40 -3.17 -8.18 20.26
C ILE A 40 -3.49 -9.54 20.88
N ARG A 41 -2.94 -10.63 20.32
CA ARG A 41 -3.11 -11.97 20.88
C ARG A 41 -2.56 -12.04 22.31
N ASN A 42 -1.34 -11.54 22.54
CA ASN A 42 -0.70 -11.55 23.85
C ASN A 42 -1.54 -10.78 24.89
N GLU A 43 -2.05 -9.60 24.54
CA GLU A 43 -2.87 -8.79 25.44
C GLU A 43 -4.22 -9.44 25.75
N VAL A 44 -4.86 -10.08 24.76
CA VAL A 44 -6.07 -10.88 24.99
C VAL A 44 -5.79 -12.09 25.90
N GLU A 45 -4.66 -12.79 25.72
CA GLU A 45 -4.24 -13.90 26.60
C GLU A 45 -4.00 -13.42 28.06
N LYS A 46 -3.40 -12.24 28.23
CA LYS A 46 -3.21 -11.58 29.53
C LYS A 46 -4.50 -10.98 30.11
N LYS A 47 -5.61 -11.01 29.37
CA LYS A 47 -6.90 -10.37 29.70
C LYS A 47 -6.81 -8.84 29.83
N ASN A 48 -5.81 -8.23 29.22
CA ASN A 48 -5.70 -6.79 29.14
C ASN A 48 -6.52 -6.28 27.95
N ILE A 49 -7.85 -6.32 28.10
CA ILE A 49 -8.78 -6.06 27.00
C ILE A 49 -8.66 -4.61 26.51
N ALA A 50 -8.51 -3.64 27.41
CA ALA A 50 -8.30 -2.24 27.06
C ALA A 50 -7.12 -2.04 26.09
N ALA A 51 -5.97 -2.67 26.35
CA ALA A 51 -4.81 -2.56 25.45
C ALA A 51 -5.04 -3.25 24.11
N ALA A 52 -5.70 -4.41 24.10
CA ALA A 52 -6.07 -5.10 22.86
C ALA A 52 -7.03 -4.26 22.00
N LEU A 53 -8.01 -3.60 22.61
CA LEU A 53 -8.94 -2.69 21.93
C LEU A 53 -8.22 -1.49 21.32
N THR A 54 -7.27 -0.87 22.04
CA THR A 54 -6.43 0.20 21.50
C THR A 54 -5.62 -0.26 20.30
N LEU A 55 -4.94 -1.41 20.39
CA LEU A 55 -4.16 -1.95 19.27
C LEU A 55 -5.02 -2.27 18.04
N LEU A 56 -6.24 -2.76 18.24
CA LEU A 56 -7.18 -3.02 17.14
C LEU A 56 -7.62 -1.71 16.46
N ALA A 57 -7.89 -0.65 17.23
CA ALA A 57 -8.21 0.66 16.69
C ALA A 57 -7.03 1.25 15.91
N ASP A 58 -5.82 1.21 16.46
CA ASP A 58 -4.60 1.67 15.79
C ASP A 58 -4.36 0.90 14.46
N CYS A 59 -4.62 -0.40 14.45
CA CYS A 59 -4.54 -1.22 13.24
C CYS A 59 -5.58 -0.82 12.19
N GLN A 60 -6.79 -0.43 12.62
CA GLN A 60 -7.86 -0.01 11.73
C GLN A 60 -7.54 1.36 11.12
N ASP A 61 -7.12 2.34 11.92
CA ASP A 61 -6.72 3.67 11.46
C ASP A 61 -5.54 3.59 10.47
N GLY A 62 -4.57 2.73 10.77
CA GLY A 62 -3.45 2.44 9.87
C GLY A 62 -3.91 1.83 8.54
N ALA A 63 -4.85 0.87 8.59
CA ALA A 63 -5.38 0.24 7.39
C ALA A 63 -6.20 1.21 6.53
N VAL A 64 -6.99 2.10 7.14
CA VAL A 64 -7.69 3.18 6.44
C VAL A 64 -6.69 4.12 5.77
N THR A 65 -5.63 4.51 6.48
CA THR A 65 -4.57 5.38 5.93
C THR A 65 -3.88 4.74 4.73
N LEU A 66 -3.52 3.44 4.84
CA LEU A 66 -2.94 2.70 3.72
C LEU A 66 -3.93 2.55 2.56
N GLY A 67 -5.20 2.29 2.86
CA GLY A 67 -6.26 2.18 1.85
C GLY A 67 -6.39 3.46 1.03
N ASN A 68 -6.44 4.61 1.68
CA ASN A 68 -6.48 5.92 1.02
C ASN A 68 -5.23 6.17 0.16
N LEU A 69 -4.04 5.82 0.66
CA LEU A 69 -2.79 5.94 -0.10
C LEU A 69 -2.83 5.11 -1.39
N ILE A 70 -3.35 3.88 -1.32
CA ILE A 70 -3.47 2.99 -2.48
C ILE A 70 -4.57 3.48 -3.42
N GLU A 71 -5.71 3.92 -2.89
CA GLU A 71 -6.81 4.47 -3.68
C GLU A 71 -6.37 5.70 -4.48
N GLU A 72 -5.60 6.61 -3.88
CA GLU A 72 -5.03 7.77 -4.58
C GLU A 72 -4.04 7.36 -5.67
N ALA A 73 -3.31 6.27 -5.44
CA ALA A 73 -2.23 5.83 -6.32
C ALA A 73 -2.68 4.89 -7.44
N GLU A 74 -3.75 4.11 -7.26
CA GLU A 74 -4.21 3.07 -8.19
C GLU A 74 -5.70 3.15 -8.53
N GLY A 75 -6.47 3.98 -7.81
CA GLY A 75 -7.91 4.12 -7.95
C GLY A 75 -8.71 3.25 -6.98
N LYS A 76 -10.00 3.59 -6.84
CA LYS A 76 -10.97 2.94 -5.93
C LYS A 76 -11.21 1.46 -6.20
N GLU A 77 -11.06 1.04 -7.46
CA GLU A 77 -11.31 -0.34 -7.88
C GLU A 77 -10.08 -1.25 -7.68
N ALA A 78 -8.99 -0.72 -7.09
CA ALA A 78 -7.79 -1.50 -6.83
C ALA A 78 -8.10 -2.68 -5.89
N PRO A 79 -7.71 -3.93 -6.24
CA PRO A 79 -8.01 -5.11 -5.44
C PRO A 79 -7.55 -4.99 -3.98
N THR A 80 -6.43 -4.30 -3.75
CA THR A 80 -5.88 -4.10 -2.41
C THR A 80 -6.73 -3.20 -1.54
N VAL A 81 -7.44 -2.22 -2.10
CA VAL A 81 -8.38 -1.37 -1.35
C VAL A 81 -9.51 -2.23 -0.79
N LEU A 82 -10.13 -3.08 -1.63
CA LEU A 82 -11.18 -4.00 -1.20
C LEU A 82 -10.71 -4.98 -0.10
N VAL A 83 -9.48 -5.47 -0.19
CA VAL A 83 -8.90 -6.34 0.83
C VAL A 83 -8.71 -5.60 2.16
N LEU A 84 -8.32 -4.32 2.12
CA LEU A 84 -8.17 -3.49 3.31
C LEU A 84 -9.52 -3.11 3.93
N GLU A 85 -10.56 -2.85 3.14
CA GLU A 85 -11.91 -2.62 3.63
C GLU A 85 -12.46 -3.82 4.40
N GLN A 86 -12.34 -5.03 3.83
CA GLN A 86 -12.72 -6.28 4.51
C GLN A 86 -11.94 -6.50 5.80
N TYR A 87 -10.68 -6.07 5.83
CA TYR A 87 -9.86 -6.14 7.03
C TYR A 87 -10.31 -5.13 8.10
N CYS A 88 -10.68 -3.90 7.71
CA CYS A 88 -11.24 -2.92 8.63
C CYS A 88 -12.55 -3.40 9.27
N GLU A 89 -13.44 -3.99 8.49
CA GLU A 89 -14.67 -4.63 9.01
C GLU A 89 -14.35 -5.74 10.01
N LEU A 90 -13.38 -6.60 9.67
CA LEU A 90 -12.96 -7.68 10.55
C LEU A 90 -12.42 -7.17 11.89
N LEU A 91 -11.61 -6.12 11.88
CA LEU A 91 -11.08 -5.50 13.10
C LEU A 91 -12.21 -4.93 13.96
N TYR A 92 -13.21 -4.29 13.33
CA TYR A 92 -14.37 -3.75 14.02
C TYR A 92 -15.18 -4.85 14.70
N ASP A 93 -15.46 -5.96 14.01
CA ASP A 93 -16.17 -7.10 14.58
C ASP A 93 -15.43 -7.68 15.80
N ILE A 94 -14.11 -7.84 15.70
CA ILE A 94 -13.28 -8.33 16.82
C ILE A 94 -13.30 -7.34 18.00
N TYR A 95 -13.23 -6.04 17.71
CA TYR A 95 -13.32 -4.98 18.72
C TYR A 95 -14.64 -5.09 19.48
N GLN A 96 -15.77 -5.16 18.76
CA GLN A 96 -17.11 -5.25 19.35
C GLN A 96 -17.31 -6.52 20.16
N ASP A 97 -16.80 -7.66 19.68
CA ASP A 97 -16.81 -8.93 20.40
C ASP A 97 -16.05 -8.83 21.73
N LEU A 98 -14.85 -8.22 21.73
CA LEU A 98 -14.02 -8.05 22.92
C LEU A 98 -14.64 -7.07 23.92
N GLU A 99 -15.12 -5.93 23.46
CA GLU A 99 -15.77 -4.89 24.27
C GLU A 99 -17.04 -5.43 24.96
N THR A 100 -17.87 -6.18 24.21
CA THR A 100 -19.08 -6.81 24.75
C THR A 100 -18.75 -7.86 25.82
N CYS A 101 -17.71 -8.67 25.62
CA CYS A 101 -17.29 -9.68 26.58
C CYS A 101 -16.70 -9.08 27.86
N GLU A 102 -16.00 -7.94 27.76
CA GLU A 102 -15.49 -7.19 28.91
C GLU A 102 -16.62 -6.69 29.82
N TYR A 103 -17.65 -6.08 29.23
CA TYR A 103 -18.81 -5.57 29.98
C TYR A 103 -19.66 -6.69 30.60
N ALA A 104 -19.89 -7.77 29.86
CA ALA A 104 -20.78 -8.85 30.29
C ALA A 104 -20.18 -9.79 31.35
N GLN A 105 -18.88 -9.69 31.65
CA GLN A 105 -18.13 -10.63 32.52
C GLN A 105 -18.40 -12.12 32.21
N ARG A 106 -18.77 -12.43 30.96
CA ARG A 106 -19.18 -13.75 30.49
C ARG A 106 -18.31 -14.17 29.33
N MET A 107 -17.74 -15.38 29.46
CA MET A 107 -17.00 -16.17 28.49
C MET A 107 -15.83 -15.46 27.79
N THR A 108 -14.64 -15.99 28.02
CA THR A 108 -13.38 -15.57 27.40
C THR A 108 -13.42 -15.69 25.88
N VAL A 109 -13.21 -14.60 25.16
CA VAL A 109 -12.89 -14.63 23.72
C VAL A 109 -11.68 -15.55 23.53
N ASN A 110 -11.77 -16.52 22.62
CA ASN A 110 -10.69 -17.47 22.37
C ASN A 110 -9.54 -16.75 21.64
N PRO A 111 -8.38 -16.52 22.27
CA PRO A 111 -7.29 -15.76 21.66
C PRO A 111 -6.75 -16.45 20.39
N GLY A 112 -6.75 -17.79 20.38
CA GLY A 112 -6.35 -18.57 19.21
C GLY A 112 -7.30 -18.42 18.02
N LYS A 113 -8.60 -18.21 18.25
CA LYS A 113 -9.56 -17.93 17.18
C LYS A 113 -9.32 -16.54 16.60
N VAL A 114 -9.18 -15.52 17.46
CA VAL A 114 -8.89 -14.13 17.05
C VAL A 114 -7.61 -14.08 16.22
N TYR A 115 -6.53 -14.63 16.75
CA TYR A 115 -5.24 -14.68 16.07
C TYR A 115 -5.30 -15.41 14.73
N LYS A 116 -5.98 -16.56 14.65
CA LYS A 116 -6.12 -17.31 13.40
C LYS A 116 -6.79 -16.46 12.31
N VAL A 117 -7.82 -15.71 12.67
CA VAL A 117 -8.59 -14.89 11.73
C VAL A 117 -7.79 -13.65 11.30
N LEU A 118 -7.16 -12.94 12.24
CA LEU A 118 -6.24 -11.83 11.95
C LEU A 118 -5.10 -12.27 11.02
N ARG A 119 -4.50 -13.43 11.30
CA ARG A 119 -3.41 -14.00 10.48
C ARG A 119 -3.86 -14.35 9.06
N GLN A 120 -5.10 -14.82 8.89
CA GLN A 120 -5.64 -15.08 7.55
C GLN A 120 -5.83 -13.78 6.76
N ALA A 121 -6.36 -12.73 7.39
CA ALA A 121 -6.50 -11.42 6.76
C ALA A 121 -5.13 -10.80 6.44
N TYR A 122 -4.17 -10.90 7.36
CA TYR A 122 -2.79 -10.48 7.16
C TYR A 122 -2.18 -11.05 5.87
N PHE A 123 -2.26 -12.37 5.67
CA PHE A 123 -1.72 -12.97 4.44
C PHE A 123 -2.43 -12.51 3.16
N ARG A 124 -3.72 -12.18 3.23
CA ARG A 124 -4.43 -11.59 2.08
C ARG A 124 -3.88 -10.21 1.75
N ILE A 125 -3.68 -9.37 2.77
CA ILE A 125 -3.10 -8.03 2.62
C ILE A 125 -1.68 -8.12 2.07
N VAL A 126 -0.81 -8.95 2.67
CA VAL A 126 0.57 -9.17 2.19
C VAL A 126 0.60 -9.56 0.72
N ASN A 127 -0.22 -10.53 0.33
CA ASN A 127 -0.26 -10.99 -1.05
C ASN A 127 -0.79 -9.92 -1.99
N SER A 128 -1.85 -9.21 -1.60
CA SER A 128 -2.43 -8.17 -2.44
C SER A 128 -1.47 -6.97 -2.61
N VAL A 129 -0.91 -6.47 -1.51
CA VAL A 129 0.13 -5.44 -1.56
C VAL A 129 1.30 -5.88 -2.42
N LYS A 130 1.73 -7.14 -2.35
CA LYS A 130 2.86 -7.62 -3.15
C LYS A 130 2.56 -7.72 -4.64
N TYR A 131 1.44 -8.33 -5.02
CA TYR A 131 1.18 -8.75 -6.39
C TYR A 131 0.18 -7.87 -7.16
N ASP A 132 -0.74 -7.22 -6.46
CA ASP A 132 -1.79 -6.42 -7.10
C ASP A 132 -1.38 -4.95 -7.25
N VAL A 133 -0.60 -4.42 -6.30
CA VAL A 133 -0.09 -3.04 -6.37
C VAL A 133 1.08 -2.97 -7.36
N LYS A 134 0.96 -2.18 -8.42
CA LYS A 134 2.02 -1.99 -9.42
C LYS A 134 2.85 -0.76 -9.10
N VAL A 135 4.14 -0.82 -9.45
CA VAL A 135 5.08 0.28 -9.22
C VAL A 135 5.46 0.93 -10.54
N ARG A 136 5.18 2.22 -10.66
CA ARG A 136 5.67 3.05 -11.77
C ARG A 136 6.86 3.88 -11.35
N LYS A 137 7.90 3.87 -12.19
CA LYS A 137 9.14 4.62 -11.98
C LYS A 137 9.13 5.88 -12.82
N GLU A 138 9.50 7.01 -12.23
CA GLU A 138 9.77 8.23 -12.95
C GLU A 138 11.30 8.43 -12.98
N VAL A 139 11.90 8.46 -14.18
CA VAL A 139 13.35 8.64 -14.36
C VAL A 139 13.61 9.91 -15.16
N VAL A 140 14.39 10.82 -14.60
CA VAL A 140 14.76 12.09 -15.26
C VAL A 140 16.22 12.05 -15.67
N PHE A 141 16.46 12.18 -16.97
CA PHE A 141 17.78 12.34 -17.57
C PHE A 141 18.06 13.83 -17.73
N LEU A 142 19.13 14.31 -17.08
CA LEU A 142 19.53 15.71 -17.07
C LEU A 142 20.85 15.89 -17.85
N PRO A 143 20.83 15.87 -19.20
CA PRO A 143 22.04 16.06 -19.98
C PRO A 143 22.58 17.47 -19.73
N TYR A 144 23.81 17.55 -19.22
CA TYR A 144 24.51 18.81 -19.03
C TYR A 144 24.81 19.46 -20.39
N LYS A 145 25.32 18.72 -21.37
CA LYS A 145 25.53 19.19 -22.76
C LYS A 145 24.94 18.20 -23.74
N ALA A 146 24.43 18.67 -24.89
CA ALA A 146 23.90 17.82 -25.95
C ALA A 146 24.92 16.77 -26.42
N SER A 147 26.21 17.11 -26.41
CA SER A 147 27.32 16.21 -26.77
C SER A 147 27.59 15.09 -25.75
N MET A 148 26.90 15.06 -24.60
CA MET A 148 26.98 13.97 -23.63
C MET A 148 25.73 13.08 -23.64
N TRP A 149 24.81 13.32 -24.57
CA TRP A 149 23.60 12.51 -24.74
C TRP A 149 23.91 11.06 -25.07
N ASP A 150 24.91 10.81 -25.92
CA ASP A 150 25.32 9.47 -26.36
C ASP A 150 25.64 8.52 -25.17
N SER A 151 26.07 9.07 -24.03
CA SER A 151 26.36 8.29 -22.82
C SER A 151 25.12 7.91 -22.00
N LEU A 152 23.99 8.61 -22.20
CA LEU A 152 22.71 8.38 -21.51
C LEU A 152 21.66 7.74 -22.43
N GLU A 153 21.80 7.84 -23.75
CA GLU A 153 20.83 7.40 -24.75
C GLU A 153 20.43 5.93 -24.57
N SER A 154 21.42 5.03 -24.37
CA SER A 154 21.15 3.60 -24.17
C SER A 154 20.35 3.31 -22.90
N VAL A 155 20.58 4.07 -21.82
CA VAL A 155 19.87 3.92 -20.55
C VAL A 155 18.48 4.55 -20.63
N TRP A 156 18.36 5.71 -21.29
CA TRP A 156 17.09 6.36 -21.55
C TRP A 156 16.18 5.49 -22.41
N LYS A 157 16.72 4.90 -23.48
CA LYS A 157 15.97 4.01 -24.36
C LYS A 157 15.44 2.78 -23.62
N ALA A 158 16.27 2.18 -22.75
CA ALA A 158 15.82 1.09 -21.89
C ALA A 158 14.72 1.52 -20.90
N ALA A 159 14.76 2.76 -20.42
CA ALA A 159 13.72 3.32 -19.54
C ALA A 159 12.44 3.73 -20.31
N GLU A 160 12.56 4.17 -21.56
CA GLU A 160 11.44 4.51 -22.44
C GLU A 160 10.68 3.26 -22.93
N GLU A 161 11.39 2.15 -23.15
CA GLU A 161 10.81 0.87 -23.57
C GLU A 161 10.10 0.11 -22.43
N ASP A 162 10.35 0.46 -21.15
CA ASP A 162 9.70 -0.16 -19.98
C ASP A 162 8.30 0.46 -19.74
N PRO A 163 7.19 -0.30 -19.89
CA PRO A 163 5.83 0.22 -19.69
C PRO A 163 5.55 0.72 -18.26
N SER A 164 6.33 0.26 -17.28
CA SER A 164 6.26 0.69 -15.88
C SER A 164 7.18 1.87 -15.56
N CYS A 165 7.74 2.52 -16.59
CA CYS A 165 8.69 3.61 -16.43
C CYS A 165 8.33 4.80 -17.33
N ASP A 166 8.25 5.98 -16.72
CA ASP A 166 8.22 7.24 -17.44
C ASP A 166 9.61 7.86 -17.45
N ALA A 167 10.19 7.94 -18.64
CA ALA A 167 11.50 8.53 -18.88
C ALA A 167 11.36 9.96 -19.42
N TYR A 168 11.97 10.93 -18.74
CA TYR A 168 11.97 12.34 -19.14
C TYR A 168 13.39 12.80 -19.43
N VAL A 169 13.55 13.66 -20.45
CA VAL A 169 14.82 14.31 -20.75
C VAL A 169 14.64 15.81 -20.57
N ILE A 170 15.32 16.40 -19.59
CA ILE A 170 15.22 17.83 -19.29
C ILE A 170 16.62 18.46 -19.42
N PRO A 171 16.85 19.34 -20.41
CA PRO A 171 18.13 20.02 -20.55
C PRO A 171 18.34 20.98 -19.36
N ILE A 172 19.56 21.00 -18.81
CA ILE A 172 19.90 21.93 -17.73
C ILE A 172 20.06 23.34 -18.32
N PRO A 173 19.30 24.36 -17.88
CA PRO A 173 19.44 25.71 -18.37
C PRO A 173 20.78 26.33 -17.92
N TYR A 174 21.47 26.99 -18.85
CA TYR A 174 22.69 27.75 -18.58
C TYR A 174 22.35 29.24 -18.48
N TYR A 175 22.89 29.90 -17.46
CA TYR A 175 22.90 31.36 -17.30
C TYR A 175 24.33 31.89 -17.48
#